data_AF-A0A7V0SRH8-F1
#
_entry.id   AF-A0A7V0SRH8-F1
#
_cell.length_a   1.000
_cell.length_b   1.000
_cell.length_c   1.000
_cell.angle_alpha   90.00
_cell.angle_beta   90.00
_cell.angle_gamma   90.00
#
_symmetry.space_group_name_H-M   'P 1'
#
loop_
_entity.id
_entity.type
_entity.pdbx_description
1 polymer ?
#
loop_
_entity_poly.entity_id
_entity_poly.type
_entity_poly.pdbx_seq_one_letter_code
_entity_poly.pdbx_strand_id
1 'polypeptide(L)'
;MQSIKNIKKRVGILTFHFSRHNYGAVLQTYASFNILKKLGYEPKIINLLPRNSPRRRIYSIIVREGVFEKFRKRHLSLTNKYYSGSDLSELNKMFDVFYVGSDQVWRPSMAGGLLPHYYLDFADDEKLKMTYAVSFGTSQWEGTDEQNEILRPLIKRFNHISVRESEGVEICDKIFNVKAVHVLDPTLLLDENDYSPILNEFKKVIFKDNKYIGVY
;
A
#
# COMPACT_ATOMS: atom_id res chain seq x y z
N MET A 1 22.59 -33.67 -6.94
CA MET A 1 22.19 -32.31 -7.41
C MET A 1 21.29 -31.69 -6.35
N GLN A 2 21.82 -30.81 -5.51
CA GLN A 2 20.99 -30.00 -4.60
C GLN A 2 20.09 -29.09 -5.44
N SER A 3 18.78 -29.18 -5.24
CA SER A 3 17.86 -28.21 -5.84
C SER A 3 18.21 -26.84 -5.27
N ILE A 4 18.61 -25.91 -6.13
CA ILE A 4 18.69 -24.50 -5.77
C ILE A 4 17.25 -24.11 -5.44
N LYS A 5 16.91 -24.06 -4.15
CA LYS A 5 15.63 -23.49 -3.70
C LYS A 5 15.58 -22.09 -4.28
N ASN A 6 14.63 -21.84 -5.18
CA ASN A 6 14.41 -20.51 -5.72
C ASN A 6 14.02 -19.60 -4.54
N ILE A 7 14.95 -18.77 -4.07
CA ILE A 7 14.73 -17.93 -2.89
C ILE A 7 13.70 -16.87 -3.28
N LYS A 8 12.53 -16.93 -2.65
CA LYS A 8 11.47 -15.95 -2.89
C LYS A 8 11.97 -14.56 -2.48
N LYS A 9 11.81 -13.57 -3.36
CA LYS A 9 12.12 -12.18 -3.02
C LYS A 9 11.12 -11.66 -1.98
N ARG A 10 11.64 -10.98 -0.96
CA ARG A 10 10.87 -10.36 0.12
C ARG A 10 10.44 -8.97 -0.31
N VAL A 11 9.13 -8.69 -0.23
CA VAL A 11 8.56 -7.43 -0.71
C VAL A 11 7.94 -6.65 0.44
N GLY A 12 8.40 -5.42 0.66
CA GLY A 12 7.82 -4.49 1.62
C GLY A 12 6.74 -3.64 0.95
N ILE A 13 5.47 -3.86 1.30
CA ILE A 13 4.33 -3.09 0.81
C ILE A 13 4.10 -1.90 1.72
N LEU A 14 4.16 -0.68 1.18
CA LEU A 14 3.81 0.55 1.88
C LEU A 14 2.51 1.14 1.31
N THR A 15 1.49 1.29 2.16
CA THR A 15 0.19 1.85 1.81
C THR A 15 -0.57 2.29 3.07
N PHE A 16 -1.70 2.99 2.94
CA PHE A 16 -2.64 3.30 4.03
C PHE A 16 -3.38 2.05 4.54
N HIS A 17 -2.65 1.13 5.17
CA HIS A 17 -3.20 -0.13 5.70
C HIS A 17 -3.91 0.03 7.06
N PHE A 18 -3.61 1.09 7.83
CA PHE A 18 -4.06 1.24 9.22
C PHE A 18 -5.51 1.75 9.38
N SER A 19 -6.30 1.87 8.30
CA SER A 19 -7.66 2.38 8.45
C SER A 19 -8.49 1.55 9.44
N ARG A 20 -9.29 2.25 10.26
CA ARG A 20 -10.23 1.63 11.22
C ARG A 20 -11.69 1.75 10.78
N HIS A 21 -11.94 2.31 9.60
CA HIS A 21 -13.29 2.60 9.09
C HIS A 21 -13.36 2.69 7.55
N ASN A 22 -12.33 2.24 6.83
CA ASN A 22 -12.30 2.27 5.37
C ASN A 22 -12.06 0.86 4.83
N TYR A 23 -13.12 0.26 4.29
CA TYR A 23 -13.07 -1.06 3.67
C TYR A 23 -12.24 -1.07 2.39
N GLY A 24 -12.33 -0.03 1.57
CA GLY A 24 -11.53 0.11 0.34
C GLY A 24 -10.03 0.04 0.60
N ALA A 25 -9.53 0.79 1.58
CA ALA A 25 -8.12 0.78 1.96
C ALA A 25 -7.64 -0.61 2.42
N VAL A 26 -8.50 -1.34 3.14
CA VAL A 26 -8.19 -2.70 3.61
C VAL A 26 -8.25 -3.73 2.47
N LEU A 27 -9.24 -3.63 1.59
CA LEU A 27 -9.42 -4.53 0.46
C LEU A 27 -8.33 -4.36 -0.60
N GLN A 28 -7.93 -3.13 -0.95
CA GLN A 28 -6.82 -2.93 -1.89
C GLN A 28 -5.48 -3.40 -1.32
N THR A 29 -5.28 -3.25 0.00
CA THR A 29 -4.10 -3.79 0.69
C THR A 29 -4.10 -5.32 0.64
N TYR A 30 -5.25 -5.96 0.92
CA TYR A 30 -5.43 -7.41 0.80
C TYR A 30 -5.19 -7.90 -0.63
N ALA A 31 -5.72 -7.18 -1.62
CA ALA A 31 -5.55 -7.52 -3.02
C ALA A 31 -4.08 -7.48 -3.43
N SER A 32 -3.39 -6.36 -3.18
CA SER A 32 -1.96 -6.21 -3.45
C SER A 32 -1.13 -7.32 -2.79
N PHE A 33 -1.43 -7.63 -1.53
CA PHE A 33 -0.73 -8.68 -0.78
C PHE A 33 -0.91 -10.06 -1.42
N ASN A 34 -2.14 -10.43 -1.80
CA ASN A 34 -2.41 -11.75 -2.39
C ASN A 34 -1.91 -11.86 -3.84
N ILE A 35 -1.99 -10.79 -4.63
CA ILE A 35 -1.40 -10.76 -5.98
C ILE A 35 0.10 -11.06 -5.90
N LEU A 36 0.84 -10.37 -5.02
CA LEU A 36 2.27 -10.62 -4.87
C LEU A 36 2.56 -12.06 -4.39
N LYS A 37 1.74 -12.62 -3.49
CA LYS A 37 1.85 -14.04 -3.12
C LYS A 37 1.62 -14.98 -4.30
N LYS A 38 0.60 -14.74 -5.12
CA LYS A 38 0.28 -15.53 -6.33
C LYS A 38 1.42 -15.47 -7.35
N LEU A 39 2.08 -14.32 -7.47
CA LEU A 39 3.27 -14.13 -8.30
C LEU A 39 4.55 -14.75 -7.71
N GLY A 40 4.48 -15.41 -6.55
CA GLY A 40 5.58 -16.15 -5.95
C GLY A 40 6.48 -15.35 -5.00
N TYR A 41 6.12 -14.10 -4.67
CA TYR A 41 6.86 -13.27 -3.72
C TYR A 41 6.51 -13.57 -2.26
N GLU A 42 7.31 -13.05 -1.33
CA GLU A 42 7.02 -13.04 0.11
C GLU A 42 6.71 -11.61 0.58
N PRO A 43 5.45 -11.15 0.46
CA PRO A 43 5.09 -9.80 0.86
C PRO A 43 4.92 -9.66 2.38
N LYS A 44 5.26 -8.48 2.89
CA LYS A 44 4.83 -7.97 4.21
C LYS A 44 4.40 -6.52 4.09
N ILE A 45 3.39 -6.14 4.86
CA ILE A 45 2.94 -4.76 4.98
C ILE A 45 3.87 -4.02 5.95
N ILE A 46 4.47 -2.92 5.49
CA ILE A 46 5.25 -2.02 6.33
C ILE A 46 4.26 -1.28 7.23
N ASN A 47 4.35 -1.56 8.53
CA ASN A 47 3.42 -1.09 9.55
C ASN A 47 3.75 0.34 10.00
N LEU A 48 3.77 1.27 9.05
CA LEU A 48 3.98 2.70 9.28
C LEU A 48 2.68 3.35 9.77
N LEU A 49 2.75 3.96 10.95
CA LEU A 49 1.63 4.62 11.61
C LEU A 49 1.88 6.13 11.72
N PRO A 50 0.86 6.97 11.50
CA PRO A 50 0.96 8.39 11.81
C PRO A 50 1.22 8.57 13.31
N ARG A 51 1.90 9.66 13.71
CA ARG A 51 2.25 9.92 15.12
C ARG A 51 1.02 9.77 16.01
N ASN A 52 1.18 9.03 17.11
CA ASN A 52 0.17 8.99 18.14
C ASN A 52 0.14 10.35 18.85
N SER A 53 -0.99 11.04 18.78
CA SER A 53 -1.29 12.03 19.82
C SER A 53 -1.44 11.30 21.16
N PRO A 54 -1.09 11.91 22.31
CA PRO A 54 -1.27 11.29 23.63
C PRO A 54 -2.70 10.78 23.86
N ARG A 55 -3.69 11.48 23.30
CA ARG A 55 -5.11 11.09 23.31
C ARG A 55 -5.40 9.77 22.55
N ARG A 56 -4.73 9.52 21.42
CA ARG A 56 -4.86 8.25 20.66
C ARG A 56 -4.28 7.06 21.42
N ARG A 57 -3.22 7.26 22.21
CA ARG A 57 -2.62 6.21 23.04
C ARG A 57 -3.59 5.73 24.11
N ILE A 58 -4.27 6.65 24.80
CA ILE A 58 -5.30 6.34 25.80
C ILE A 58 -6.49 5.62 25.15
N TYR A 59 -6.98 6.11 24.00
CA TYR A 59 -8.04 5.44 23.25
C TYR A 59 -7.66 4.01 22.80
N SER A 60 -6.42 3.78 22.38
CA SER A 60 -5.95 2.45 21.95
C SER A 60 -5.90 1.41 23.09
N ILE A 61 -5.83 1.87 24.35
CA ILE A 61 -5.86 1.00 25.54
C ILE A 61 -7.29 0.59 25.89
N ILE A 62 -8.27 1.46 25.63
CA ILE A 62 -9.68 1.28 26.02
C ILE A 62 -10.51 0.61 24.90
N VAL A 63 -10.14 0.82 23.64
CA VAL A 63 -10.90 0.32 22.49
C VAL A 63 -10.59 -1.16 22.23
N ARG A 64 -11.60 -2.01 22.36
CA ARG A 64 -11.57 -3.41 21.92
C ARG A 64 -11.11 -3.52 20.47
N GLU A 65 -10.40 -4.60 20.17
CA GLU A 65 -9.92 -4.90 18.83
C GLU A 65 -11.06 -4.87 17.79
N GLY A 66 -11.02 -3.84 16.93
CA GLY A 66 -12.05 -3.61 15.91
C GLY A 66 -11.95 -4.61 14.75
N VAL A 67 -13.02 -4.72 13.95
CA VAL A 67 -13.13 -5.66 12.82
C VAL A 67 -11.93 -5.57 11.87
N PHE A 68 -11.49 -4.35 11.54
CA PHE A 68 -10.34 -4.13 10.66
C PHE A 68 -9.00 -4.59 11.25
N GLU A 69 -8.82 -4.48 12.57
CA GLU A 69 -7.59 -4.95 13.20
C GLU A 69 -7.52 -6.48 13.21
N LYS A 70 -8.64 -7.14 13.52
CA LYS A 70 -8.78 -8.60 13.41
C LYS A 70 -8.53 -9.08 11.99
N PHE A 71 -9.13 -8.41 11.00
CA PHE A 71 -8.92 -8.72 9.59
C PHE A 71 -7.43 -8.67 9.22
N ARG A 72 -6.73 -7.58 9.55
CA ARG A 72 -5.31 -7.45 9.24
C ARG A 72 -4.46 -8.54 9.89
N LYS A 73 -4.70 -8.86 11.17
CA LYS A 73 -3.93 -9.91 11.87
C LYS A 73 -4.15 -11.31 11.28
N ARG A 74 -5.34 -11.58 10.74
CA ARG A 74 -5.65 -12.87 10.10
C ARG A 74 -5.09 -12.99 8.70
N HIS A 75 -5.21 -11.92 7.92
CA HIS A 75 -5.04 -11.99 6.47
C HIS A 75 -3.75 -11.37 5.94
N LEU A 76 -3.06 -10.57 6.74
CA LEU A 76 -1.85 -9.86 6.34
C LEU A 76 -0.67 -10.18 7.27
N SER A 77 0.53 -10.22 6.70
CA SER A 77 1.77 -10.23 7.49
C SER A 77 2.30 -8.81 7.61
N LEU A 78 2.41 -8.27 8.82
CA LEU A 78 2.89 -6.92 9.09
C LEU A 78 4.30 -6.96 9.67
N THR A 79 5.10 -5.92 9.40
CA THR A 79 6.34 -5.67 10.13
C THR A 79 6.07 -5.22 11.57
N ASN A 80 7.15 -5.01 12.34
CA ASN A 80 7.10 -4.18 13.54
C ASN A 80 6.51 -2.80 13.23
N LYS A 81 5.92 -2.16 14.25
CA LYS A 81 5.32 -0.83 14.10
C LYS A 81 6.41 0.23 13.95
N TYR A 82 6.25 1.08 12.96
CA TYR A 82 7.02 2.29 12.75
C TYR A 82 6.12 3.50 12.92
N TYR A 83 6.66 4.62 13.39
CA TYR A 83 5.91 5.85 13.59
C TYR A 83 6.45 6.95 12.69
N SER A 84 5.67 8.04 12.50
CA SER A 84 6.16 9.19 11.74
C SER A 84 7.49 9.70 12.30
N GLY A 85 8.50 9.86 11.44
CA GLY A 85 9.85 10.27 11.84
C GLY A 85 10.71 9.14 12.39
N SER A 86 10.23 7.89 12.41
CA SER A 86 11.11 6.74 12.53
C SER A 86 12.02 6.68 11.31
N ASP A 87 13.30 6.40 11.52
CA ASP A 87 14.16 5.96 10.43
C ASP A 87 13.71 4.57 9.97
N LEU A 88 13.39 4.45 8.69
CA LEU A 88 12.94 3.22 8.06
C LEU A 88 14.08 2.49 7.34
N SER A 89 15.32 2.99 7.41
CA SER A 89 16.50 2.43 6.73
C SER A 89 16.78 0.97 7.08
N GLU A 90 16.40 0.51 8.28
CA GLU A 90 16.56 -0.89 8.68
C GLU A 90 15.75 -1.87 7.82
N LEU A 91 14.68 -1.39 7.18
CA LEU A 91 13.85 -2.18 6.27
C LEU A 91 14.65 -2.64 5.03
N ASN A 92 15.73 -1.94 4.68
CA ASN A 92 16.63 -2.37 3.59
C ASN A 92 17.29 -3.72 3.87
N LYS A 93 17.45 -4.14 5.13
CA LYS A 93 17.95 -5.49 5.47
C LYS A 93 16.86 -6.57 5.32
N MET A 94 15.60 -6.16 5.40
CA MET A 94 14.44 -7.06 5.41
C MET A 94 13.88 -7.32 4.02
N PHE A 95 14.01 -6.37 3.09
CA PHE A 95 13.34 -6.43 1.80
C PHE A 95 14.32 -6.30 0.64
N ASP A 96 13.99 -7.03 -0.42
CA ASP A 96 14.70 -6.98 -1.70
C ASP A 96 13.98 -6.01 -2.67
N VAL A 97 12.68 -5.78 -2.41
CA VAL A 97 11.79 -4.92 -3.20
C VAL A 97 10.92 -4.08 -2.27
N PHE A 98 10.75 -2.81 -2.62
CA PHE A 98 9.74 -1.94 -2.04
C PHE A 98 8.62 -1.66 -3.04
N TYR A 99 7.40 -1.83 -2.57
CA TYR A 99 6.18 -1.72 -3.35
C TYR A 99 5.25 -0.70 -2.69
N VAL A 100 4.80 0.29 -3.46
CA VAL A 100 3.82 1.28 -2.99
C VAL A 100 2.43 0.90 -3.53
N GLY A 101 1.47 0.71 -2.63
CA GLY A 101 0.12 0.23 -2.94
C GLY A 101 -0.87 1.31 -3.42
N SER A 102 -2.05 0.87 -3.85
CA SER A 102 -2.95 1.64 -4.72
C SER A 102 -3.71 2.83 -4.08
N ASP A 103 -3.50 3.10 -2.80
CA ASP A 103 -4.24 4.16 -2.10
C ASP A 103 -3.85 5.57 -2.54
N GLN A 104 -4.51 6.59 -1.98
CA GLN A 104 -4.17 8.01 -2.17
C GLN A 104 -2.85 8.42 -1.47
N VAL A 105 -1.85 7.54 -1.44
CA VAL A 105 -0.59 7.75 -0.72
C VAL A 105 0.32 8.78 -1.35
N TRP A 106 0.10 9.10 -2.63
CA TRP A 106 0.81 10.17 -3.34
C TRP A 106 0.08 11.51 -3.29
N ARG A 107 -1.04 11.60 -2.56
CA ARG A 107 -1.77 12.85 -2.37
C ARG A 107 -1.22 13.63 -1.16
N PRO A 108 -0.68 14.85 -1.33
CA PRO A 108 -0.12 15.63 -0.23
C PRO A 108 -1.08 15.85 0.94
N SER A 109 -2.34 16.19 0.66
CA SER A 109 -3.36 16.42 1.69
C SER A 109 -3.71 15.17 2.51
N MET A 110 -3.49 13.97 1.97
CA MET A 110 -3.76 12.70 2.65
C MET A 110 -2.53 12.16 3.39
N ALA A 111 -1.35 12.21 2.76
CA ALA A 111 -0.12 11.68 3.35
C ALA A 111 0.51 12.63 4.38
N GLY A 112 0.29 13.95 4.23
CA GLY A 112 0.87 14.96 5.10
C GLY A 112 2.39 14.82 5.23
N GLY A 113 2.90 14.88 6.46
CA GLY A 113 4.34 14.73 6.74
C GLY A 113 4.93 13.34 6.45
N LEU A 114 4.11 12.34 6.06
CA LEU A 114 4.59 11.03 5.64
C LEU A 114 4.81 10.93 4.13
N LEU A 115 4.48 11.99 3.36
CA LEU A 115 4.54 11.97 1.91
C LEU A 115 5.90 11.46 1.36
N PRO A 116 7.08 11.92 1.87
CA PRO A 116 8.36 11.41 1.38
C PRO A 116 8.56 9.88 1.57
N HIS A 117 8.03 9.30 2.65
CA HIS A 117 8.10 7.85 2.87
C HIS A 117 7.33 7.06 1.81
N TYR A 118 6.21 7.57 1.30
CA TYR A 118 5.46 6.94 0.20
C TYR A 118 6.16 7.10 -1.17
N TYR A 119 7.21 7.92 -1.23
CA TYR A 119 8.17 7.98 -2.34
C TYR A 119 9.47 7.22 -2.01
N LEU A 120 9.46 6.43 -0.94
CA LEU A 120 10.54 5.53 -0.52
C LEU A 120 11.88 6.26 -0.28
N ASP A 121 11.81 7.43 0.36
CA ASP A 121 12.98 8.22 0.77
C ASP A 121 14.03 7.43 1.56
N PHE A 122 13.60 6.44 2.33
CA PHE A 122 14.44 5.56 3.15
C PHE A 122 15.04 4.35 2.42
N ALA A 123 14.54 3.99 1.24
CA ALA A 123 14.97 2.77 0.55
C ALA A 123 16.32 3.01 -0.15
N ASP A 124 17.27 2.08 -0.04
CA ASP A 124 18.59 2.20 -0.66
C ASP A 124 18.50 2.12 -2.20
N ASP A 125 19.46 2.69 -2.93
CA ASP A 125 19.39 2.82 -4.40
C ASP A 125 19.38 1.47 -5.13
N GLU A 126 20.06 0.44 -4.61
CA GLU A 126 20.10 -0.91 -5.18
C GLU A 126 18.80 -1.69 -5.00
N LYS A 127 17.88 -1.20 -4.16
CA LYS A 127 16.57 -1.83 -3.95
C LYS A 127 15.65 -1.54 -5.11
N LEU A 128 14.95 -2.59 -5.55
CA LEU A 128 13.91 -2.44 -6.56
C LEU A 128 12.73 -1.67 -5.95
N LYS A 129 12.32 -0.58 -6.59
CA LYS A 129 11.24 0.31 -6.16
C LYS A 129 10.16 0.33 -7.22
N MET A 130 8.93 0.01 -6.83
CA MET A 130 7.81 -0.02 -7.77
C MET A 130 6.53 0.51 -7.12
N THR A 131 5.63 1.02 -7.96
CA THR A 131 4.26 1.30 -7.57
C THR A 131 3.30 0.41 -8.34
N TYR A 132 2.18 0.05 -7.70
CA TYR A 132 1.03 -0.46 -8.42
C TYR A 132 -0.20 0.38 -8.12
N ALA A 133 -0.75 0.98 -9.17
CA ALA A 133 -2.00 1.74 -9.13
C ALA A 133 -2.02 2.82 -8.03
N VAL A 134 -0.89 3.45 -7.70
CA VAL A 134 -0.90 4.55 -6.69
C VAL A 134 -1.79 5.68 -7.17
N SER A 135 -2.44 6.35 -6.22
CA SER A 135 -3.42 7.37 -6.53
C SER A 135 -2.97 8.74 -6.06
N PHE A 136 -3.17 9.74 -6.93
CA PHE A 136 -3.10 11.15 -6.55
C PHE A 136 -4.41 11.65 -5.94
N GLY A 137 -5.54 10.97 -6.22
CA GLY A 137 -6.84 11.28 -5.63
C GLY A 137 -7.48 12.59 -6.10
N THR A 138 -6.83 13.28 -7.03
CA THR A 138 -7.24 14.53 -7.68
C THR A 138 -6.74 14.53 -9.11
N SER A 139 -7.40 15.31 -9.97
CA SER A 139 -6.96 15.51 -11.37
C SER A 139 -5.79 16.47 -11.50
N GLN A 140 -5.45 17.22 -10.44
CA GLN A 140 -4.35 18.19 -10.41
C GLN A 140 -3.44 17.93 -9.21
N TRP A 141 -2.15 18.22 -9.38
CA TRP A 141 -1.16 18.09 -8.32
C TRP A 141 -1.37 19.16 -7.24
N GLU A 142 -1.50 18.72 -5.98
CA GLU A 142 -1.74 19.60 -4.83
C GLU A 142 -0.44 20.05 -4.11
N GLY A 143 0.73 19.61 -4.58
CA GLY A 143 1.99 19.81 -3.86
C GLY A 143 2.64 21.17 -4.13
N THR A 144 3.40 21.65 -3.15
CA THR A 144 4.17 22.90 -3.22
C THR A 144 5.49 22.71 -3.98
N ASP A 145 6.14 23.81 -4.38
CA ASP A 145 7.46 23.75 -5.01
C ASP A 145 8.52 23.13 -4.10
N GLU A 146 8.49 23.42 -2.80
CA GLU A 146 9.37 22.80 -1.81
C GLU A 146 9.16 21.27 -1.75
N GLN A 147 7.92 20.81 -1.78
CA GLN A 147 7.62 19.38 -1.87
C GLN A 147 8.12 18.80 -3.20
N ASN A 148 7.98 19.53 -4.30
CA ASN A 148 8.45 19.07 -5.61
C ASN A 148 9.97 18.86 -5.62
N GLU A 149 10.75 19.77 -5.04
CA GLU A 149 12.21 19.63 -4.92
C GLU A 149 12.63 18.37 -4.15
N ILE A 150 11.87 18.00 -3.11
CA ILE A 150 12.11 16.79 -2.33
C ILE A 150 11.70 15.53 -3.12
N LEU A 151 10.53 15.55 -3.77
CA LEU A 151 9.91 14.35 -4.35
C LEU A 151 10.45 14.01 -5.75
N ARG A 152 10.87 15.00 -6.54
CA ARG A 152 11.45 14.81 -7.89
C ARG A 152 12.63 13.84 -7.92
N PRO A 153 13.66 13.94 -7.07
CA PRO A 153 14.73 12.95 -7.06
C PRO A 153 14.24 11.59 -6.60
N LEU A 154 13.26 11.53 -5.68
CA LEU A 154 12.75 10.28 -5.14
C LEU A 154 11.95 9.46 -6.16
N ILE A 155 11.00 10.09 -6.85
CA ILE A 155 10.16 9.40 -7.84
C ILE A 155 10.97 8.86 -9.02
N LYS A 156 12.08 9.53 -9.38
CA LYS A 156 13.01 9.07 -10.43
C LYS A 156 13.77 7.79 -10.07
N ARG A 157 13.78 7.40 -8.78
CA ARG A 157 14.42 6.16 -8.31
C ARG A 157 13.52 4.93 -8.49
N PHE A 158 12.26 5.12 -8.86
CA PHE A 158 11.36 4.01 -9.14
C PHE A 158 11.72 3.32 -10.45
N ASN A 159 11.82 1.99 -10.41
CA ASN A 159 12.04 1.17 -11.58
C ASN A 159 10.77 1.06 -12.43
N HIS A 160 9.61 1.03 -11.78
CA HIS A 160 8.31 0.98 -12.43
C HIS A 160 7.31 1.85 -11.70
N ILE A 161 6.59 2.69 -12.44
CA ILE A 161 5.53 3.53 -11.91
C ILE A 161 4.24 3.17 -12.64
N SER A 162 3.21 2.82 -11.88
CA SER A 162 1.85 2.74 -12.37
C SER A 162 0.89 3.43 -11.41
N VAL A 163 -0.15 4.02 -12.00
CA VAL A 163 -1.11 4.91 -11.34
C VAL A 163 -2.54 4.47 -11.66
N ARG A 164 -3.48 4.73 -10.75
CA ARG A 164 -4.87 4.30 -10.90
C ARG A 164 -5.71 5.21 -11.79
N GLU A 165 -5.36 6.49 -11.85
CA GLU A 165 -6.09 7.48 -12.63
C GLU A 165 -5.29 7.92 -13.88
N SER A 166 -5.95 8.15 -15.00
CA SER A 166 -5.35 8.68 -16.23
C SER A 166 -4.65 10.03 -16.01
N GLU A 167 -5.25 10.89 -15.21
CA GLU A 167 -4.73 12.20 -14.81
C GLU A 167 -3.44 12.04 -14.00
N GLY A 168 -3.29 10.94 -13.26
CA GLY A 168 -2.06 10.60 -12.56
C GLY A 168 -0.89 10.37 -13.50
N VAL A 169 -1.13 9.88 -14.72
CA VAL A 169 -0.08 9.74 -15.76
C VAL A 169 0.39 11.11 -16.19
N GLU A 170 -0.53 12.05 -16.40
CA GLU A 170 -0.18 13.43 -16.76
C GLU A 170 0.58 14.14 -15.64
N ILE A 171 0.21 13.93 -14.38
CA ILE A 171 0.94 14.47 -13.22
C ILE A 171 2.37 13.93 -13.20
N CYS A 172 2.56 12.62 -13.40
CA CYS A 172 3.89 12.01 -13.46
C CYS A 172 4.76 12.63 -14.57
N ASP A 173 4.19 12.86 -15.75
CA ASP A 173 4.92 13.41 -16.89
C ASP A 173 5.20 14.91 -16.71
N LYS A 174 4.17 15.73 -16.47
CA LYS A 174 4.27 17.20 -16.43
C LYS A 174 4.95 17.71 -15.17
N ILE A 175 4.61 17.13 -14.01
CA ILE A 175 5.16 17.59 -12.73
C ILE A 175 6.50 16.92 -12.49
N PHE A 176 6.61 15.59 -12.61
CA PHE A 176 7.80 14.89 -12.15
C PHE A 176 8.79 14.51 -13.25
N ASN A 177 8.40 14.66 -14.51
CA ASN A 177 9.18 14.23 -15.68
C ASN A 177 9.56 12.73 -15.60
N VAL A 178 8.58 11.90 -15.28
CA VAL A 178 8.69 10.43 -15.26
C VAL A 178 7.51 9.80 -15.99
N LYS A 179 7.74 8.63 -16.60
CA LYS A 179 6.66 7.87 -17.25
C LYS A 179 5.96 6.98 -16.25
N ALA A 180 4.63 6.94 -16.34
CA ALA A 180 3.78 6.07 -15.55
C ALA A 180 2.79 5.32 -16.46
N VAL A 181 2.37 4.13 -16.04
CA VAL A 181 1.35 3.33 -16.72
C VAL A 181 0.02 3.45 -15.98
N HIS A 182 -1.06 3.75 -16.70
CA HIS A 182 -2.41 3.70 -16.14
C HIS A 182 -2.87 2.25 -16.01
N VAL A 183 -3.28 1.84 -14.82
CA VAL A 183 -3.69 0.47 -14.50
C VAL A 183 -4.97 0.45 -13.66
N LEU A 184 -5.65 -0.69 -13.65
CA LEU A 184 -6.79 -0.91 -12.76
C LEU A 184 -6.36 -1.03 -11.29
N ASP A 185 -7.27 -0.68 -10.39
CA ASP A 185 -7.15 -0.95 -8.96
C ASP A 185 -6.89 -2.45 -8.71
N PRO A 186 -5.98 -2.83 -7.79
CA PRO A 186 -5.64 -4.22 -7.54
C PRO A 186 -6.83 -5.06 -7.09
N THR A 187 -7.88 -4.46 -6.52
CA THR A 187 -9.10 -5.18 -6.16
C THR A 187 -9.80 -5.83 -7.35
N LEU A 188 -9.54 -5.35 -8.57
CA LEU A 188 -10.11 -5.88 -9.81
C LEU A 188 -9.22 -6.96 -10.45
N LEU A 189 -8.03 -7.23 -9.90
CA LEU A 189 -7.12 -8.26 -10.41
C LEU A 189 -7.31 -9.64 -9.75
N LEU A 190 -8.00 -9.68 -8.61
CA LEU A 190 -8.30 -10.90 -7.89
C LEU A 190 -9.60 -11.53 -8.41
N ASP A 191 -9.68 -12.86 -8.34
CA ASP A 191 -10.87 -13.62 -8.67
C ASP A 191 -11.67 -14.01 -7.42
N GLU A 192 -12.82 -14.67 -7.61
CA GLU A 192 -13.70 -15.11 -6.53
C GLU A 192 -13.00 -16.04 -5.52
N ASN A 193 -12.09 -16.90 -5.98
CA ASN A 193 -11.39 -17.83 -5.09
C ASN A 193 -10.43 -17.09 -4.18
N ASP A 194 -9.87 -15.97 -4.63
CA ASP A 194 -8.99 -15.14 -3.82
C ASP A 194 -9.76 -14.42 -2.70
N TYR A 195 -11.03 -14.06 -2.91
CA TYR A 195 -11.88 -13.42 -1.91
C TYR A 195 -12.65 -14.40 -1.02
N SER A 196 -12.83 -15.64 -1.48
CA SER A 196 -13.53 -16.68 -0.73
C SER A 196 -13.08 -16.83 0.74
N PRO A 197 -11.78 -16.79 1.09
CA PRO A 197 -11.34 -16.90 2.48
C PRO A 197 -11.92 -15.81 3.40
N ILE A 198 -12.05 -14.58 2.90
CA ILE A 198 -12.57 -13.47 3.70
C ILE A 198 -14.10 -13.42 3.72
N LEU A 199 -14.76 -13.94 2.68
CA LEU A 199 -16.23 -14.03 2.61
C LEU A 199 -16.78 -15.13 3.52
N ASN A 200 -16.11 -16.28 3.57
CA ASN A 200 -16.56 -17.45 4.34
C ASN A 200 -16.43 -17.26 5.87
N GLU A 201 -15.65 -16.27 6.33
CA GLU A 201 -15.52 -15.92 7.75
C GLU A 201 -16.74 -15.18 8.32
N PHE A 202 -17.55 -14.54 7.46
CA PHE A 202 -18.75 -13.84 7.88
C PHE A 202 -19.97 -14.70 7.51
N LYS A 203 -20.92 -14.86 8.44
CA LYS A 203 -22.16 -15.60 8.19
C LYS A 203 -22.76 -15.10 6.87
N LYS A 204 -22.97 -16.03 5.91
CA LYS A 204 -23.66 -15.78 4.63
C LYS A 204 -24.89 -14.91 4.88
N VAL A 205 -24.80 -13.62 4.57
CA VAL A 205 -25.98 -12.87 4.21
C VAL A 205 -26.29 -13.38 2.81
N ILE A 206 -27.26 -14.30 2.72
CA ILE A 206 -27.69 -14.87 1.45
C ILE A 206 -28.39 -13.73 0.70
N PHE A 207 -27.65 -13.03 -0.16
CA PHE A 207 -28.26 -12.22 -1.20
C PHE A 207 -28.68 -13.18 -2.31
N LYS A 208 -29.99 -13.42 -2.40
CA LYS A 208 -30.58 -14.18 -3.51
C LYS A 208 -30.26 -13.46 -4.83
N ASP A 209 -29.78 -14.23 -5.79
CA ASP A 209 -29.79 -13.96 -7.23
C ASP A 209 -29.14 -12.66 -7.71
N ASN A 210 -27.83 -12.45 -7.46
CA ASN A 210 -27.11 -11.39 -8.18
C ASN A 210 -25.72 -11.84 -8.68
N LYS A 211 -25.43 -11.44 -9.92
CA LYS A 211 -24.20 -11.70 -10.70
C LYS A 211 -22.94 -11.03 -10.14
N TYR A 212 -23.07 -10.22 -9.08
CA TYR A 212 -22.02 -9.40 -8.51
C TYR A 212 -22.07 -9.42 -6.98
N ILE A 213 -20.90 -9.36 -6.34
CA ILE A 213 -20.75 -9.22 -4.89
C ILE A 213 -20.47 -7.74 -4.59
N GLY A 214 -21.39 -7.10 -3.87
CA GLY A 214 -21.17 -5.77 -3.28
C GLY A 214 -20.67 -5.91 -1.84
N VAL A 215 -19.54 -5.28 -1.52
CA VAL A 215 -19.02 -5.18 -0.15
C VAL A 215 -18.97 -3.71 0.20
N TYR A 216 -19.75 -3.27 1.21
CA TYR A 216 -19.76 -1.91 1.74
C TYR A 216 -19.24 -1.87 3.17
#